data_AF-A0A9D8J3X3-F1
#
_entry.id   AF-A0A9D8J3X3-F1
#
_cell.length_a   1.000
_cell.length_b   1.000
_cell.length_c   1.000
_cell.angle_alpha   90.00
_cell.angle_beta   90.00
_cell.angle_gamma   90.00
#
_symmetry.space_group_name_H-M   'P 1'
#
loop_
_entity.id
_entity.type
_entity.pdbx_description
1 polymer ?
#
loop_
_entity_poly.entity_id
_entity_poly.type
_entity_poly.pdbx_seq_one_letter_code
_entity_poly.pdbx_strand_id
1 'polypeptide(L)'
;MVSKKAFSRAIGALLSCVAVGAGAAPNVYWHHVHTTLGQAECLGKAEAVMLADKTGRIVKDNDSVRSWSEKTAGIVECLKVESGVFVMILVASDDAQEASILQDKLEKALKAVK
;
A
#
# COMPACT_ATOMS: atom_id res chain seq x y z
N MET A 1 -58.24 -18.96 -47.51
CA MET A 1 -57.70 -20.20 -46.89
C MET A 1 -56.19 -20.01 -46.76
N VAL A 2 -55.62 -20.28 -45.57
CA VAL A 2 -54.18 -20.20 -45.18
C VAL A 2 -53.59 -18.78 -45.10
N SER A 3 -52.79 -18.34 -44.13
CA SER A 3 -52.60 -18.61 -42.69
C SER A 3 -51.66 -17.50 -42.16
N LYS A 4 -51.81 -17.11 -40.90
CA LYS A 4 -51.03 -16.09 -40.20
C LYS A 4 -49.54 -16.47 -40.12
N LYS A 5 -48.64 -15.48 -40.16
CA LYS A 5 -47.48 -15.37 -39.22
C LYS A 5 -46.80 -14.00 -39.32
N ALA A 6 -46.94 -13.25 -38.23
CA ALA A 6 -46.18 -12.04 -37.95
C ALA A 6 -44.70 -12.37 -37.80
N PHE A 7 -43.83 -11.62 -38.46
CA PHE A 7 -42.39 -11.66 -38.22
C PHE A 7 -42.01 -10.42 -37.40
N SER A 8 -42.00 -10.59 -36.08
CA SER A 8 -41.32 -9.68 -35.16
C SER A 8 -39.85 -9.57 -35.55
N ARG A 9 -39.41 -8.38 -35.98
CA ARG A 9 -37.98 -8.04 -35.97
C ARG A 9 -37.69 -7.40 -34.63
N ALA A 10 -37.16 -8.21 -33.72
CA ALA A 10 -36.68 -7.78 -32.42
C ALA A 10 -35.57 -6.73 -32.60
N ILE A 11 -35.74 -5.60 -31.93
CA ILE A 11 -34.70 -4.59 -31.69
C ILE A 11 -33.71 -5.23 -30.72
N GLY A 12 -32.58 -5.70 -31.23
CA GLY A 12 -31.46 -6.17 -30.41
C GLY A 12 -30.76 -4.96 -29.80
N ALA A 13 -31.24 -4.51 -28.64
CA ALA A 13 -30.46 -3.64 -27.77
C ALA A 13 -29.27 -4.44 -27.24
N LEU A 14 -28.10 -4.25 -27.85
CA LEU A 14 -26.83 -4.65 -27.27
C LEU A 14 -26.65 -3.85 -25.98
N LEU A 15 -27.02 -4.46 -24.84
CA LEU A 15 -26.54 -4.01 -23.54
C LEU A 15 -25.02 -4.19 -23.53
N SER A 16 -24.30 -3.14 -23.89
CA SER A 16 -22.90 -2.99 -23.53
C SER A 16 -22.85 -2.86 -22.00
N CYS A 17 -22.71 -3.99 -21.32
CA CYS A 17 -22.24 -4.01 -19.94
C CYS A 17 -20.86 -3.34 -19.94
N VAL A 18 -20.82 -2.06 -19.59
CA VAL A 18 -19.58 -1.39 -19.23
C VAL A 18 -19.13 -2.10 -17.94
N ALA A 19 -18.23 -3.07 -18.08
CA ALA A 19 -17.54 -3.62 -16.94
C ALA A 19 -16.76 -2.45 -16.33
N VAL A 20 -17.32 -1.85 -15.28
CA VAL A 20 -16.57 -0.98 -14.40
C VAL A 20 -15.49 -1.88 -13.83
N GLY A 21 -14.27 -1.75 -14.36
CA GLY A 21 -13.13 -2.52 -13.89
C GLY A 21 -12.99 -2.27 -12.40
N ALA A 22 -13.37 -3.25 -11.58
CA ALA A 22 -12.99 -3.25 -10.18
C ALA A 22 -11.47 -3.31 -10.16
N GLY A 23 -10.82 -2.20 -9.84
CA GLY A 23 -9.38 -2.19 -9.61
C GLY A 23 -9.06 -3.27 -8.57
N ALA A 24 -8.06 -4.10 -8.83
CA ALA A 24 -7.62 -5.09 -7.86
C ALA A 24 -7.29 -4.37 -6.55
N ALA A 25 -7.70 -4.96 -5.41
CA ALA A 25 -7.30 -4.41 -4.12
C ALA A 25 -5.77 -4.47 -3.99
N PRO A 26 -5.13 -3.45 -3.40
CA PRO A 26 -3.69 -3.47 -3.22
C PRO A 26 -3.29 -4.56 -2.21
N ASN A 27 -2.09 -5.08 -2.37
CA ASN A 27 -1.47 -5.99 -1.41
C ASN A 27 -1.03 -5.18 -0.19
N VAL A 28 -1.57 -5.50 0.98
CA VAL A 28 -1.30 -4.76 2.22
C VAL A 28 -0.52 -5.63 3.19
N TYR A 29 0.59 -5.09 3.67
CA TYR A 29 1.47 -5.69 4.66
C TYR A 29 1.49 -4.80 5.90
N TRP A 30 1.31 -5.42 7.05
CA TRP A 30 1.33 -4.75 8.34
C TRP A 30 2.29 -5.49 9.26
N HIS A 31 3.20 -4.75 9.87
CA HIS A 31 4.09 -5.28 10.89
C HIS A 31 4.35 -4.27 11.99
N HIS A 32 4.88 -4.73 13.11
CA HIS A 32 5.36 -3.87 14.17
C HIS A 32 6.65 -4.41 14.75
N VAL A 33 7.52 -3.50 15.20
CA VAL A 33 8.76 -3.86 15.90
C VAL A 33 8.94 -2.98 17.13
N HIS A 34 9.60 -3.53 18.14
CA HIS A 34 10.07 -2.75 19.28
C HIS A 34 11.56 -2.51 19.11
N THR A 35 12.01 -1.30 19.39
CA THR A 35 13.41 -0.91 19.18
C THR A 35 13.91 0.00 20.29
N THR A 36 15.21 -0.08 20.56
CA THR A 36 15.90 0.80 21.52
C THR A 36 16.41 2.09 20.87
N LEU A 37 16.21 2.25 19.56
CA LEU A 37 16.53 3.47 18.83
C LEU A 37 15.79 4.67 19.44
N GLY A 38 16.41 5.85 19.38
CA GLY A 38 15.69 7.10 19.62
C GLY A 38 14.65 7.36 18.54
N GLN A 39 13.57 8.07 18.87
CA GLN A 39 12.49 8.38 17.91
C GLN A 39 13.02 9.08 16.65
N ALA A 40 13.91 10.07 16.81
CA ALA A 40 14.54 10.74 15.67
C ALA A 40 15.39 9.81 14.79
N GLU A 41 16.06 8.82 15.39
CA GLU A 41 16.84 7.82 14.64
C GLU A 41 15.91 6.85 13.90
N CYS A 42 14.80 6.42 14.53
CA CYS A 42 13.76 5.62 13.89
C CYS A 42 13.21 6.32 12.63
N LEU A 43 12.83 7.59 12.76
CA LEU A 43 12.33 8.40 11.64
C LEU A 43 13.38 8.56 10.54
N GLY A 44 14.63 8.87 10.91
CA GLY A 44 15.72 9.01 9.94
C GLY A 44 16.01 7.73 9.16
N LYS A 45 15.98 6.56 9.82
CA LYS A 45 16.15 5.27 9.15
C LYS A 45 14.97 4.92 8.24
N ALA A 46 13.74 5.15 8.70
CA ALA A 46 12.54 4.92 7.89
C ALA A 46 12.55 5.78 6.62
N GLU A 47 12.85 7.08 6.76
CA GLU A 47 12.98 8.02 5.64
C GLU A 47 14.07 7.58 4.66
N ALA A 48 15.25 7.18 5.16
CA ALA A 48 16.34 6.72 4.31
C ALA A 48 15.95 5.48 3.48
N VAL A 49 15.24 4.52 4.09
CA VAL A 49 14.75 3.33 3.37
C VAL A 49 13.71 3.71 2.32
N MET A 50 12.72 4.52 2.67
CA MET A 50 11.66 4.94 1.74
C MET A 50 12.21 5.75 0.56
N LEU A 51 13.17 6.64 0.78
CA LEU A 51 13.87 7.38 -0.28
C LEU A 51 14.64 6.45 -1.21
N ALA A 52 15.32 5.43 -0.68
CA ALA A 52 16.07 4.47 -1.47
C ALA A 52 15.16 3.59 -2.35
N ASP A 53 13.96 3.29 -1.87
CA ASP A 53 12.96 2.49 -2.61
C ASP A 53 12.13 3.28 -3.62
N LYS A 54 12.43 4.58 -3.79
CA LYS A 54 11.79 5.44 -4.79
C LYS A 54 10.26 5.40 -4.69
N THR A 55 9.73 5.34 -3.48
CA THR A 55 8.29 5.48 -3.22
C THR A 55 7.78 6.88 -3.54
N GLY A 56 8.36 7.61 -4.51
CA GLY A 56 7.87 8.88 -5.00
C GLY A 56 7.96 10.01 -3.98
N ARG A 57 6.78 10.51 -3.57
CA ARG A 57 6.67 11.63 -2.63
C ARG A 57 6.94 11.11 -1.22
N ILE A 58 7.54 11.95 -0.39
CA ILE A 58 7.77 11.64 1.02
C ILE A 58 7.37 12.83 1.89
N VAL A 59 6.74 12.51 3.02
CA VAL A 59 6.39 13.45 4.08
C VAL A 59 6.84 12.84 5.39
N LYS A 60 7.46 13.65 6.23
CA LYS A 60 7.86 13.30 7.59
C LYS A 60 7.25 14.31 8.55
N ASP A 61 6.69 13.84 9.64
CA ASP A 61 6.22 14.66 10.75
C ASP A 61 6.95 14.26 12.05
N ASN A 62 6.33 14.51 13.20
CA ASN A 62 7.00 14.35 14.50
C ASN A 62 7.23 12.89 14.89
N ASP A 63 6.40 11.98 14.39
CA ASP A 63 6.38 10.58 14.77
C ASP A 63 6.10 9.63 13.61
N SER A 64 5.95 10.13 12.38
CA SER A 64 5.71 9.31 11.20
C SER A 64 6.54 9.70 9.98
N VAL A 65 6.78 8.71 9.13
CA VAL A 65 7.27 8.88 7.76
C VAL A 65 6.28 8.21 6.83
N ARG A 66 5.84 8.94 5.82
CA ARG A 66 4.86 8.51 4.83
C ARG A 66 5.42 8.74 3.45
N SER A 67 5.35 7.75 2.60
CA SER A 67 5.78 7.87 1.21
C SER A 67 4.83 7.16 0.26
N TRP A 68 4.69 7.68 -0.95
CA TRP A 68 3.82 7.07 -1.95
C TRP A 68 4.16 7.44 -3.40
N SER A 69 4.08 6.44 -4.25
CA SER A 69 4.13 6.51 -5.71
C SER A 69 2.71 6.29 -6.28
N GLU A 70 2.60 6.09 -7.59
CA GLU A 70 1.34 5.70 -8.21
C GLU A 70 0.85 4.33 -7.73
N LYS A 71 1.77 3.41 -7.40
CA LYS A 71 1.46 2.00 -7.13
C LYS A 71 1.71 1.57 -5.70
N THR A 72 2.55 2.29 -4.96
CA THR A 72 3.05 1.85 -3.66
C THR A 72 2.91 2.96 -2.64
N ALA A 73 2.48 2.63 -1.43
CA ALA A 73 2.50 3.51 -0.27
C ALA A 73 3.19 2.81 0.90
N GLY A 74 4.01 3.55 1.64
CA GLY A 74 4.66 3.09 2.86
C GLY A 74 4.43 4.10 3.99
N ILE A 75 4.06 3.61 5.16
CA ILE A 75 3.89 4.39 6.38
C ILE A 75 4.69 3.71 7.49
N VAL A 76 5.48 4.50 8.19
CA VAL A 76 6.14 4.10 9.44
C VAL A 76 5.76 5.09 10.52
N GLU A 77 5.22 4.59 11.62
CA GLU A 77 4.93 5.36 12.83
C GLU A 77 5.93 4.93 13.91
N CYS A 78 6.74 5.86 14.40
CA CYS A 78 7.75 5.71 15.44
C CYS A 78 7.21 6.28 16.75
N LEU A 79 6.46 5.50 17.52
CA LEU A 79 5.80 5.95 18.76
C LEU A 79 6.71 5.76 19.96
N LYS A 80 7.01 6.85 20.68
CA LYS A 80 7.85 6.78 21.88
C LYS A 80 7.11 6.06 23.02
N VAL A 81 7.79 5.10 23.64
CA VAL A 81 7.34 4.37 24.84
C VAL A 81 8.43 4.42 25.91
N GLU A 82 8.12 4.04 27.15
CA GLU A 82 9.09 4.13 28.27
C GLU A 82 10.40 3.39 28.00
N SER A 83 10.34 2.25 27.31
CA SER A 83 11.48 1.37 27.04
C SER A 83 12.12 1.54 25.66
N GLY A 84 11.72 2.57 24.89
CA GLY A 84 12.24 2.81 23.55
C GLY A 84 11.19 3.36 22.59
N VAL A 85 11.07 2.74 21.41
CA VAL A 85 10.11 3.11 20.39
C VAL A 85 9.33 1.88 19.93
N PHE A 86 8.01 2.00 19.92
CA PHE A 86 7.10 1.09 19.25
C PHE A 86 6.92 1.55 17.80
N VAL A 87 7.30 0.71 16.86
CA VAL A 87 7.29 1.04 15.44
C VAL A 87 6.16 0.28 14.75
N MET A 88 5.27 0.99 14.07
CA MET A 88 4.26 0.39 13.21
C MET A 88 4.67 0.61 11.75
N ILE A 89 4.58 -0.44 10.94
CA ILE A 89 4.96 -0.43 9.53
C ILE A 89 3.74 -0.89 8.73
N LEU A 90 3.31 -0.07 7.79
CA LEU A 90 2.24 -0.37 6.84
C LEU A 90 2.75 -0.13 5.43
N VAL A 91 2.71 -1.16 4.59
CA VAL A 91 3.06 -1.07 3.16
C VAL A 91 1.90 -1.57 2.33
N ALA A 92 1.50 -0.80 1.33
CA ALA A 92 0.49 -1.19 0.35
C ALA A 92 1.07 -1.07 -1.05
N SER A 93 0.87 -2.05 -1.93
CA SER A 93 1.22 -1.94 -3.34
C SER A 93 0.33 -2.75 -4.27
N ASP A 94 0.15 -2.26 -5.49
CA ASP A 94 -0.44 -3.05 -6.59
C ASP A 94 0.44 -4.26 -6.96
N ASP A 95 1.74 -4.21 -6.64
CA ASP A 95 2.69 -5.30 -6.80
C ASP A 95 3.06 -5.91 -5.42
N ALA A 96 2.65 -7.17 -5.20
CA ALA A 96 2.90 -7.88 -3.96
C ALA A 96 4.40 -8.02 -3.63
N GLN A 97 5.24 -8.19 -4.65
CA GLN A 97 6.68 -8.33 -4.47
C GLN A 97 7.31 -7.01 -4.03
N GLU A 98 6.92 -5.89 -4.63
CA GLU A 98 7.39 -4.55 -4.21
C GLU A 98 7.00 -4.26 -2.76
N ALA A 99 5.74 -4.55 -2.39
CA ALA A 99 5.28 -4.34 -1.02
C ALA A 99 6.04 -5.22 0.00
N SER A 100 6.25 -6.50 -0.32
CA SER A 100 7.02 -7.41 0.54
C SER A 100 8.47 -6.94 0.71
N ILE A 101 9.13 -6.51 -0.38
CA ILE A 101 10.52 -6.05 -0.33
C ILE A 101 10.66 -4.79 0.52
N LEU A 102 9.76 -3.81 0.36
CA LEU A 102 9.79 -2.59 1.14
C LEU A 102 9.51 -2.89 2.63
N GLN A 103 8.54 -3.75 2.92
CA GLN A 103 8.23 -4.21 4.28
C GLN A 103 9.48 -4.82 4.95
N ASP A 104 10.17 -5.74 4.27
CA ASP A 104 11.36 -6.41 4.81
C ASP A 104 12.52 -5.43 5.05
N LYS A 105 12.71 -4.47 4.13
CA LYS A 105 13.74 -3.42 4.28
C LYS A 105 13.48 -2.55 5.49
N LEU A 106 12.23 -2.11 5.68
CA LEU A 106 11.82 -1.29 6.82
C LEU A 106 11.98 -2.07 8.12
N GLU A 107 11.51 -3.31 8.17
CA GLU A 107 11.65 -4.18 9.34
C GLU A 107 13.12 -4.36 9.73
N LYS A 108 13.99 -4.69 8.76
CA LYS A 108 15.42 -4.90 9.00
C LYS A 108 16.13 -3.63 9.47
N ALA A 109 15.78 -2.47 8.94
CA ALA A 109 16.40 -1.20 9.31
C ALA A 109 15.97 -0.73 10.72
N LEU A 110 14.74 -1.07 11.14
CA LEU A 110 14.12 -0.53 12.35
C LEU A 110 14.22 -1.49 13.54
N LYS A 111 14.48 -2.79 13.31
CA LYS A 111 14.88 -3.73 14.37
C LYS A 111 16.20 -3.31 14.98
N ALA A 112 16.27 -3.31 16.31
CA ALA A 112 17.53 -3.11 17.03
C ALA A 112 18.50 -4.27 16.70
N VAL A 113 19.67 -3.94 16.16
CA VAL A 113 20.80 -4.88 16.15
C VAL A 113 21.33 -4.92 17.58
N LYS A 114 21.22 -6.07 18.24
CA LYS A 114 21.83 -6.31 19.55
C LYS A 114 23.35 -6.21 19.47
#